data_AF-M0E3H8-F1
#
_entry.id   AF-M0E3H8-F1
#
_cell.length_a   1.000
_cell.length_b   1.000
_cell.length_c   1.000
_cell.angle_alpha   90.00
_cell.angle_beta   90.00
_cell.angle_gamma   90.00
#
_symmetry.space_group_name_H-M   'P 1'
#
loop_
_entity.id
_entity.type
_entity.pdbx_description
1 polymer ?
#
loop_
_entity_poly.entity_id
_entity_poly.type
_entity_poly.pdbx_seq_one_letter_code
_entity_poly.pdbx_strand_id
1 'polypeptide(L)'
;MEPEEAVRQLECAIDASLDETGQRTAATYRPTFERVADRADGGAVYALAGALADEVVAGDRPTPAEANATAERVLDDWAYTDGGA
;
A
#
# COMPACT_ATOMS: atom_id res chain seq x y z
N MET A 1 -9.03 2.14 -6.69
CA MET A 1 -8.73 0.80 -6.18
C MET A 1 -9.36 0.63 -4.80
N GLU A 2 -9.95 -0.53 -4.52
CA GLU A 2 -10.47 -0.85 -3.17
C GLU A 2 -9.35 -1.40 -2.28
N PRO A 3 -9.43 -1.22 -0.94
CA PRO A 3 -8.42 -1.72 0.00
C PRO A 3 -8.15 -3.23 -0.12
N GLU A 4 -9.20 -4.02 -0.37
CA GLU A 4 -9.08 -5.47 -0.50
C GLU A 4 -8.31 -5.85 -1.78
N GLU A 5 -8.47 -5.08 -2.86
CA GLU A 5 -7.71 -5.28 -4.09
C GLU A 5 -6.25 -4.88 -3.92
N ALA A 6 -5.96 -3.83 -3.13
CA ALA A 6 -4.60 -3.45 -2.77
C ALA A 6 -3.89 -4.55 -1.96
N VAL A 7 -4.59 -5.18 -1.01
CA VAL A 7 -4.05 -6.33 -0.27
C VAL A 7 -3.70 -7.48 -1.21
N ARG A 8 -4.57 -7.79 -2.18
CA ARG A 8 -4.32 -8.86 -3.17
C ARG A 8 -3.13 -8.53 -4.08
N GLN A 9 -2.96 -7.27 -4.47
CA GLN A 9 -1.80 -6.83 -5.23
C GLN A 9 -0.51 -7.04 -4.44
N LEU A 10 -0.49 -6.65 -3.16
CA LEU A 10 0.68 -6.82 -2.30
C LEU A 10 0.97 -8.30 -2.00
N GLU A 11 -0.05 -9.13 -1.81
CA GLU A 11 0.08 -10.59 -1.70
C GLU A 11 0.80 -11.16 -2.92
N CYS A 12 0.37 -10.76 -4.13
CA CYS A 12 0.99 -11.21 -5.37
C CYS A 12 2.46 -10.77 -5.50
N ALA A 13 2.79 -9.53 -5.09
CA ALA A 13 4.17 -9.04 -5.10
C ALA A 13 5.06 -9.82 -4.12
N ILE A 14 4.55 -10.13 -2.93
CA ILE A 14 5.25 -10.93 -1.91
C ILE A 14 5.48 -12.35 -2.40
N ASP A 15 4.43 -13.04 -2.87
CA ASP A 15 4.56 -14.42 -3.38
C ASP A 15 5.52 -14.52 -4.58
N ALA A 16 5.63 -13.46 -5.39
CA ALA A 16 6.52 -13.42 -6.54
C ALA A 16 7.98 -13.10 -6.20
N SER A 17 8.22 -12.30 -5.15
CA SER A 17 9.53 -11.69 -4.88
C SER A 17 10.19 -12.22 -3.60
N LEU A 18 9.40 -12.71 -2.64
CA LEU A 18 9.85 -13.20 -1.35
C LEU A 18 9.44 -14.67 -1.19
N ASP A 19 10.28 -15.46 -0.53
CA ASP A 19 10.01 -16.88 -0.21
C ASP A 19 9.08 -17.00 1.03
N GLU A 20 8.06 -16.14 1.10
CA GLU A 20 7.15 -16.00 2.22
C GLU A 20 5.70 -16.11 1.75
N THR A 21 4.81 -16.52 2.66
CA THR A 21 3.37 -16.61 2.35
C THR A 21 2.78 -15.21 2.24
N GLY A 22 2.55 -14.75 1.00
CA GLY A 22 2.03 -13.41 0.69
C GLY A 22 0.71 -13.10 1.40
N GLN A 23 -0.19 -14.07 1.47
CA GLN A 23 -1.53 -13.87 2.03
C GLN A 23 -1.52 -13.40 3.49
N ARG A 24 -0.70 -14.03 4.34
CA ARG A 24 -0.65 -13.71 5.76
C ARG A 24 0.02 -12.36 6.01
N THR A 25 1.05 -12.06 5.23
CA THR A 25 1.82 -10.83 5.34
C THR A 25 1.02 -9.65 4.81
N ALA A 26 0.45 -9.75 3.60
CA ALA A 26 -0.37 -8.71 2.98
C ALA A 26 -1.60 -8.33 3.82
N ALA A 27 -2.24 -9.31 4.48
CA ALA A 27 -3.39 -9.05 5.34
C ALA A 27 -3.08 -8.10 6.51
N THR A 28 -1.81 -8.02 6.96
CA THR A 28 -1.41 -7.11 8.05
C THR A 28 -1.47 -5.63 7.66
N TYR A 29 -1.44 -5.31 6.35
CA TYR A 29 -1.49 -3.94 5.83
C TYR A 29 -2.91 -3.46 5.51
N ARG A 30 -3.92 -4.34 5.59
CA ARG A 30 -5.33 -3.99 5.32
C ARG A 30 -5.79 -2.71 6.06
N PRO A 31 -5.53 -2.54 7.36
CA PRO A 31 -5.95 -1.32 8.07
C PRO A 31 -5.32 -0.03 7.53
N THR A 32 -4.11 -0.12 6.97
CA THR A 32 -3.42 1.03 6.36
C THR A 32 -4.10 1.41 5.04
N PHE A 33 -4.45 0.43 4.20
CA PHE A 33 -5.19 0.70 2.96
C PHE A 33 -6.59 1.25 3.21
N GLU A 34 -7.31 0.71 4.21
CA GLU A 34 -8.62 1.22 4.63
C GLU A 34 -8.52 2.69 5.05
N ARG A 35 -7.54 3.04 5.90
CA ARG A 35 -7.30 4.43 6.32
C ARG A 35 -7.03 5.38 5.15
N VAL A 36 -6.27 4.96 4.14
CA VAL A 36 -6.01 5.80 2.96
C VAL A 36 -7.27 5.98 2.13
N ALA A 37 -8.07 4.92 1.95
CA ALA A 37 -9.35 4.99 1.25
C ALA A 37 -10.34 5.93 1.95
N ASP A 38 -10.39 5.91 3.29
CA ASP A 38 -11.26 6.79 4.08
C ASP A 38 -10.85 8.27 4.01
N ARG A 39 -9.55 8.55 3.87
CA ARG A 39 -9.01 9.91 3.96
C ARG A 39 -8.81 10.59 2.60
N ALA A 40 -8.67 9.80 1.55
CA ALA A 40 -8.54 10.26 0.18
C ALA A 40 -9.54 9.46 -0.68
N ASP A 41 -9.03 8.60 -1.56
CA ASP A 41 -9.82 7.86 -2.52
C ASP A 41 -9.01 6.68 -3.07
N GLY A 42 -9.64 5.93 -3.97
CA GLY A 42 -9.03 4.74 -4.55
C GLY A 42 -7.79 5.00 -5.42
N GLY A 43 -7.50 6.24 -5.81
CA GLY A 43 -6.25 6.62 -6.49
C GLY A 43 -5.07 6.61 -5.53
N ALA A 44 -5.25 7.22 -4.35
CA ALA A 44 -4.27 7.19 -3.27
C ALA A 44 -4.00 5.76 -2.77
N VAL A 45 -5.03 4.90 -2.69
CA VAL A 45 -4.86 3.48 -2.35
C VAL A 45 -3.99 2.76 -3.39
N TYR A 46 -4.19 3.03 -4.67
CA TYR A 46 -3.38 2.46 -5.75
C TYR A 46 -1.92 2.90 -5.66
N ALA A 47 -1.68 4.19 -5.41
CA ALA A 47 -0.33 4.74 -5.25
C ALA A 47 0.42 4.09 -4.08
N LEU A 48 -0.25 3.93 -2.93
CA LEU A 48 0.33 3.23 -1.79
C LEU A 48 0.64 1.77 -2.09
N ALA A 49 -0.29 1.05 -2.73
CA ALA A 49 -0.10 -0.37 -3.05
C ALA A 49 1.06 -0.57 -4.03
N GLY A 50 1.21 0.32 -5.02
CA GLY A 50 2.36 0.35 -5.92
C GLY A 50 3.68 0.60 -5.19
N ALA A 51 3.73 1.61 -4.32
CA ALA A 51 4.95 1.93 -3.55
C ALA A 51 5.41 0.76 -2.68
N LEU A 52 4.48 0.10 -1.98
CA LEU A 52 4.81 -1.08 -1.16
C LEU A 52 5.23 -2.28 -2.01
N ALA A 53 4.58 -2.49 -3.16
CA ALA A 53 4.97 -3.54 -4.09
C ALA A 53 6.37 -3.31 -4.67
N ASP A 54 6.74 -2.06 -4.99
CA ASP A 54 8.07 -1.71 -5.48
C ASP A 54 9.15 -2.00 -4.43
N GLU A 55 8.91 -1.68 -3.15
CA GLU A 55 9.81 -2.05 -2.04
C GLU A 55 9.98 -3.58 -1.95
N VAL A 56 8.87 -4.33 -2.00
CA VAL A 56 8.90 -5.80 -1.97
C VAL A 56 9.65 -6.40 -3.17
N VAL A 57 9.43 -5.85 -4.37
CA VAL A 57 10.14 -6.26 -5.60
C VAL A 57 11.63 -5.94 -5.52
N ALA A 58 12.01 -4.86 -4.81
CA ALA A 58 13.41 -4.54 -4.51
C ALA A 58 14.04 -5.53 -3.50
N GLY A 59 13.24 -6.38 -2.87
CA GLY A 59 13.65 -7.35 -1.85
C GLY A 59 13.50 -6.83 -0.41
N ASP A 60 12.93 -5.64 -0.24
CA ASP A 60 12.67 -5.05 1.07
C ASP A 60 11.39 -5.62 1.70
N ARG A 61 11.34 -5.55 3.04
CA ARG A 61 10.20 -6.00 3.83
C ARG A 61 9.65 -4.83 4.65
N PRO A 62 8.82 -3.96 4.05
CA PRO A 62 8.29 -2.81 4.75
C PRO A 62 7.48 -3.28 5.95
N THR A 63 7.86 -2.88 7.16
CA THR A 63 7.07 -3.15 8.36
C THR A 63 5.74 -2.39 8.29
N PRO A 64 4.71 -2.78 9.08
CA PRO A 64 3.47 -2.00 9.16
C PRO A 64 3.68 -0.53 9.54
N ALA A 65 4.75 -0.21 10.28
CA ALA A 65 5.11 1.17 10.61
C ALA A 65 5.66 1.92 9.38
N GLU A 66 6.53 1.29 8.59
CA GLU A 66 7.04 1.87 7.34
C GLU A 66 5.93 2.03 6.31
N ALA A 67 5.03 1.05 6.19
CA ALA A 67 3.87 1.15 5.33
C ALA A 67 2.94 2.32 5.73
N ASN A 68 2.74 2.54 7.03
CA ASN A 68 2.02 3.72 7.50
C ASN A 68 2.77 5.03 7.18
N ALA A 69 4.10 5.06 7.29
CA ALA A 69 4.87 6.24 6.91
C ALA A 69 4.76 6.53 5.40
N THR A 70 4.79 5.50 4.56
CA THR A 70 4.56 5.61 3.12
C THR A 70 3.12 6.06 2.83
N ALA A 71 2.13 5.57 3.57
CA ALA A 71 0.74 6.03 3.47
C ALA A 71 0.61 7.52 3.78
N GLU A 72 1.26 8.02 4.83
CA GLU A 72 1.24 9.46 5.15
C GLU A 72 1.91 10.29 4.05
N ARG A 73 3.00 9.81 3.44
CA ARG A 73 3.62 10.48 2.28
C ARG A 73 2.69 10.53 1.08
N VAL A 74 2.04 9.41 0.75
CA VAL A 74 1.06 9.36 -0.35
C VAL A 74 -0.09 10.33 -0.10
N LEU A 75 -0.59 10.40 1.14
CA LEU A 75 -1.66 11.34 1.50
C LEU A 75 -1.21 12.80 1.46
N ASP A 76 0.02 13.09 1.86
CA ASP A 76 0.62 14.43 1.77
C ASP A 76 0.79 14.84 0.30
N ASP A 77 1.40 13.98 -0.53
CA ASP A 77 1.54 14.18 -1.98
C ASP A 77 0.18 14.37 -2.65
N TRP A 78 -0.82 13.56 -2.27
CA TRP A 78 -2.18 13.66 -2.79
C TRP A 78 -2.85 14.99 -2.46
N ALA A 79 -2.61 15.53 -1.27
CA ALA A 79 -3.09 16.85 -0.89
C ALA A 79 -2.56 17.95 -1.82
N TYR A 80 -1.38 17.76 -2.45
CA TYR A 80 -0.81 18.69 -3.42
C TYR A 80 -1.18 18.38 -4.87
N THR A 81 -1.43 17.11 -5.22
CA THR A 81 -1.68 16.70 -6.62
C THR A 81 -3.14 16.62 -7.02
N ASP A 82 -4.06 16.34 -6.07
CA ASP A 82 -5.51 16.21 -6.34
C ASP A 82 -6.38 17.10 -5.42
N GLY A 83 -5.77 17.77 -4.43
CA GLY A 83 -6.39 18.81 -3.59
C GLY A 83 -6.57 20.17 -4.27
N GLY A 84 -6.94 20.18 -5.55
CA GLY A 84 -7.15 21.37 -6.37
C GLY A 84 -8.44 21.31 -7.18
N ALA A 85 -9.59 21.13 -6.53
CA ALA A 85 -10.91 21.43 -7.11
C ALA A 85 -11.97 21.69 -6.03
#